data_AF-A0A0Q6E2Z2-F1
#
_entry.id   AF-A0A0Q6E2Z2-F1
#
_cell.length_a   1.000
_cell.length_b   1.000
_cell.length_c   1.000
_cell.angle_alpha   90.00
_cell.angle_beta   90.00
_cell.angle_gamma   90.00
#
_symmetry.space_group_name_H-M   'P 1'
#
loop_
_entity.id
_entity.type
_entity.pdbx_description
1 polymer ?
#
loop_
_entity_poly.entity_id
_entity_poly.type
_entity_poly.pdbx_seq_one_letter_code
_entity_poly.pdbx_strand_id
1 'polypeptide(L)' 'MLVEGEFQVAQRRSCKTASTCEEAVQMWCDGYAGADRDNDGIPCETVCRSKAQVDEIRARIGC' A
#
# COMPACT_ATOMS: atom_id res chain seq x y z
N MET A 1 -28.10 20.28 19.15
CA MET A 1 -27.63 19.25 20.08
C MET A 1 -27.83 17.93 19.34
N LEU A 2 -26.85 17.29 18.69
CA LEU A 2 -25.42 17.12 18.96
C LEU A 2 -24.58 17.33 17.69
N VAL A 3 -23.30 17.57 17.92
CA VAL A 3 -22.24 18.02 17.02
C VAL A 3 -21.49 16.86 16.36
N GLU A 4 -21.16 17.09 15.09
CA GLU A 4 -19.86 16.85 14.43
C GLU A 4 -19.27 15.44 14.36
N GLY A 5 -19.05 15.00 13.12
CA GLY A 5 -18.21 13.87 12.81
C GLY A 5 -18.60 13.21 11.51
N GLU A 6 -18.53 13.96 10.39
CA GLU A 6 -18.17 13.33 9.13
C GLU A 6 -16.84 12.61 9.39
N PHE A 7 -16.90 11.32 9.73
CA PHE A 7 -15.77 10.43 9.59
C PHE A 7 -15.53 10.37 8.09
N GLN A 8 -14.82 11.38 7.58
CA GLN A 8 -13.93 11.21 6.47
C GLN A 8 -12.95 10.14 6.95
N VAL A 9 -13.36 8.87 6.85
CA VAL A 9 -12.45 7.84 6.41
C VAL A 9 -11.93 8.37 5.09
N ALA A 10 -10.88 9.19 5.17
CA ALA A 10 -9.83 9.16 4.18
C ALA A 10 -9.75 7.68 3.84
N GLN A 11 -10.14 7.32 2.62
CA GLN A 11 -9.93 5.97 2.13
C GLN A 11 -8.42 5.81 2.27
N ARG A 12 -7.98 5.34 3.44
CA ARG A 12 -6.60 5.00 3.72
C ARG A 12 -6.40 3.96 2.65
N ARG A 13 -5.73 4.36 1.56
CA ARG A 13 -5.31 3.49 0.46
C ARG A 13 -4.68 2.33 1.19
N SER A 14 -5.43 1.27 1.41
CA SER A 14 -5.04 0.24 2.36
C SER A 14 -4.70 -0.96 1.54
N CYS A 15 -3.96 -1.87 2.12
CA CYS A 15 -3.64 -3.12 1.45
C CYS A 15 -4.88 -3.89 0.98
N LYS A 16 -6.07 -3.58 1.54
CA LYS A 16 -7.36 -4.09 1.08
C LYS A 16 -7.86 -3.51 -0.25
N THR A 17 -7.33 -2.36 -0.65
CA THR A 17 -7.64 -1.72 -1.94
C THR A 17 -6.78 -2.30 -3.05
N ALA A 18 -5.58 -2.83 -2.73
CA ALA A 18 -4.78 -3.62 -3.66
C ALA A 18 -5.30 -5.06 -3.66
N SER A 19 -5.61 -5.58 -4.85
CA SER A 19 -5.92 -7.01 -5.01
C SER A 19 -4.69 -7.82 -5.40
N THR A 20 -3.63 -7.14 -5.85
CA THR A 20 -2.39 -7.74 -6.33
C THR A 20 -1.16 -7.06 -5.75
N CYS A 21 -0.03 -7.77 -5.74
CA CYS A 21 1.24 -7.19 -5.30
C CYS A 21 1.67 -6.02 -6.20
N GLU A 22 1.37 -6.09 -7.51
CA GLU A 22 1.66 -5.00 -8.45
C GLU A 22 0.94 -3.70 -8.07
N GLU A 23 -0.36 -3.77 -7.76
CA GLU A 23 -1.13 -2.62 -7.27
C GLU A 23 -0.60 -2.08 -5.93
N ALA A 24 -0.16 -2.97 -5.04
CA ALA A 24 0.41 -2.57 -3.74
C ALA A 24 1.74 -1.82 -3.93
N VAL A 25 2.62 -2.32 -4.81
CA VAL A 25 3.88 -1.66 -5.14
C VAL A 25 3.62 -0.32 -5.83
N GLN A 26 2.69 -0.27 -6.78
CA GLN A 26 2.34 0.98 -7.44
C GLN A 26 1.79 2.01 -6.45
N MET A 27 0.94 1.60 -5.51
CA MET A 27 0.47 2.47 -4.42
C MET A 27 1.61 2.94 -3.50
N TRP A 28 2.56 2.06 -3.18
CA TRP A 28 3.73 2.42 -2.40
C TRP A 28 4.57 3.47 -3.12
N CYS A 29 4.80 3.29 -4.43
CA CYS A 29 5.51 4.22 -5.28
C CYS A 29 4.77 5.54 -5.51
N ASP A 30 3.44 5.53 -5.49
CA ASP A 30 2.57 6.72 -5.45
C ASP A 30 2.75 7.57 -4.17
N GLY A 31 3.54 7.09 -3.19
CA GLY A 31 3.83 7.79 -1.93
C GLY A 31 3.00 7.30 -0.74
N TYR A 32 2.33 6.14 -0.84
CA TYR A 32 1.65 5.55 0.31
C TYR A 32 2.67 4.93 1.27
N ALA A 33 3.21 5.75 2.18
CA ALA A 33 4.16 5.30 3.20
C ALA A 33 3.59 4.22 4.15
N GLY A 34 2.26 4.10 4.25
CA GLY A 34 1.62 3.06 5.03
C GLY A 34 1.55 1.69 4.34
N ALA A 35 2.09 1.54 3.12
CA ALA A 35 2.14 0.27 2.42
C ALA A 35 3.11 -0.69 3.13
N ASP A 36 4.25 -0.15 3.54
CA ASP A 36 5.34 -0.84 4.24
C ASP A 36 5.49 -0.19 5.63
N ARG A 37 4.61 -0.58 6.56
CA ARG A 37 4.51 0.05 7.89
C ARG A 37 5.66 -0.38 8.80
N ASP A 38 6.18 -1.57 8.61
CA ASP A 38 7.28 -2.19 9.35
C ASP A 38 8.65 -1.99 8.69
N ASN A 39 8.70 -1.35 7.51
CA ASN A 39 9.92 -0.95 6.78
C ASN A 39 10.82 -2.15 6.42
N ASP A 40 10.22 -3.30 6.18
CA ASP A 40 10.93 -4.51 5.72
C ASP A 40 11.13 -4.50 4.19
N GLY A 41 10.46 -3.57 3.50
CA GLY A 41 10.44 -3.41 2.06
C GLY A 41 9.44 -4.31 1.36
N ILE A 42 8.42 -4.80 2.07
CA ILE A 42 7.32 -5.59 1.53
C ILE A 42 6.02 -4.81 1.74
N PRO A 43 5.58 -4.00 0.74
CA PRO A 43 4.33 -3.30 0.84
C PRO A 43 3.18 -4.30 0.86
N CYS A 44 2.29 -4.17 1.83
CA CYS A 44 1.07 -4.96 1.91
C CYS A 44 1.34 -6.47 1.81
N GLU A 45 1.92 -7.03 2.88
CA GLU A 45 2.22 -8.47 3.04
C GLU A 45 1.04 -9.42 2.72
N THR A 46 -0.18 -8.89 2.75
CA THR A 46 -1.39 -9.63 2.38
C THR A 46 -1.40 -10.04 0.90
N VAL A 47 -0.80 -9.23 0.02
CA VAL A 47 -0.72 -9.48 -1.43
C VAL A 47 0.71 -9.72 -1.90
N CYS A 48 1.70 -9.03 -1.34
CA CYS A 48 3.11 -9.25 -1.62
C CYS A 48 3.68 -10.25 -0.62
N ARG A 49 4.20 -11.39 -1.11
CA ARG A 49 4.69 -12.45 -0.20
C ARG A 49 6.18 -12.40 0.09
N SER A 50 6.93 -11.58 -0.64
CA SER A 50 8.39 -11.55 -0.54
C SER A 50 8.98 -10.26 -1.09
N LYS A 51 10.09 -9.81 -0.51
CA LYS A 51 10.86 -8.66 -1.00
C LYS A 51 11.35 -8.83 -2.44
N ALA A 52 11.76 -10.05 -2.83
CA ALA A 52 12.19 -10.33 -4.19
C ALA A 52 11.09 -10.08 -5.24
N GLN A 53 9.83 -10.44 -4.91
CA GLN A 53 8.68 -10.17 -5.78
C GLN A 53 8.45 -8.66 -5.91
N VAL A 54 8.57 -7.94 -4.80
CA VAL A 54 8.42 -6.48 -4.75
C VAL A 54 9.50 -5.80 -5.57
N ASP A 55 10.75 -6.23 -5.41
CA ASP A 55 11.91 -5.69 -6.12
C ASP A 55 11.80 -5.92 -7.63
N GLU A 56 11.36 -7.10 -8.06
CA GLU A 56 11.07 -7.40 -9.47
C GLU A 56 10.00 -6.46 -10.04
N ILE A 57 8.89 -6.27 -9.30
CA ILE A 57 7.80 -5.39 -9.70
C ILE A 57 8.28 -3.93 -9.74
N ARG A 58 9.05 -3.50 -8.75
CA ARG A 58 9.66 -2.16 -8.70
C ARG A 58 10.57 -1.90 -9.88
N ALA A 59 11.46 -2.86 -10.18
CA ALA A 59 12.33 -2.80 -11.36
C ALA A 59 11.52 -2.75 -12.67
N ARG A 60 10.38 -3.46 -12.72
CA ARG A 60 9.47 -3.46 -13.88
C ARG A 60 8.68 -2.16 -14.04
N ILE A 61 8.25 -1.53 -12.95
CA ILE A 61 7.46 -0.28 -12.95
C ILE A 61 8.37 0.96 -13.02
N GLY A 62 9.61 0.86 -12.56
CA GLY A 62 10.59 1.95 -12.58
C GLY A 62 10.44 2.94 -11.43
N CYS A 63 10.13 2.43 -10.24
CA CYS A 63 10.15 3.14 -8.97
C CYS A 63 10.95 2.33 -7.92
#